data_AF-A0A2V9CSV7-F1
#
_entry.id   AF-A0A2V9CSV7-F1
#
_cell.length_a   1.000
_cell.length_b   1.000
_cell.length_c   1.000
_cell.angle_alpha   90.00
_cell.angle_beta   90.00
_cell.angle_gamma   90.00
#
_symmetry.space_group_name_H-M   'P 1'
#
loop_
_entity.id
_entity.type
_entity.pdbx_description
1 polymer ?
#
loop_
_entity_poly.entity_id
_entity_poly.type
_entity_poly.pdbx_seq_one_letter_code
_entity_poly.pdbx_strand_id
1 'polypeptide(L)'
;MAFVVWLLFLATGCNKVRQTNMSPLDAAGMHPDSLEQLHEYHVNDSEVQQILIAGRAGISEQGCVKLVSIARSRHRVFAEGDAVAGLLGAGMKENSVMELVGLDQLNPFAGEAVAMRLAGLSDDVVLDVARHRAKGEPVLAGARLAELRDAGYSNAQLVAELDRGITDKQADEAIARHNYLVGGHAFVRQRGRRR
;
A
#
# COMPACT_ATOMS: atom_id res chain seq x y z
N MET A 1 21.38 -17.03 -70.67
CA MET A 1 20.72 -17.60 -69.48
C MET A 1 20.42 -16.43 -68.54
N ALA A 2 19.25 -15.82 -68.67
CA ALA A 2 18.05 -16.10 -67.87
C ALA A 2 18.13 -15.46 -66.46
N PHE A 3 17.39 -14.35 -66.32
CA PHE A 3 16.70 -13.80 -65.14
C PHE A 3 16.99 -14.42 -63.76
N VAL A 4 17.16 -13.57 -62.74
CA VAL A 4 16.10 -13.25 -61.76
C VAL A 4 16.62 -12.23 -60.75
N VAL A 5 15.93 -11.08 -60.74
CA VAL A 5 15.88 -10.06 -59.70
C VAL A 5 15.34 -10.68 -58.41
N TRP A 6 15.99 -10.47 -57.26
CA TRP A 6 15.31 -10.62 -55.98
C TRP A 6 15.58 -9.42 -55.07
N LEU A 7 14.61 -8.51 -55.11
CA LEU A 7 14.37 -7.44 -54.14
C LEU A 7 14.47 -8.00 -52.71
N LEU A 8 15.49 -7.54 -51.97
CA LEU A 8 15.49 -7.68 -50.52
C LEU A 8 14.52 -6.64 -49.94
N PHE A 9 13.36 -7.18 -49.58
CA PHE A 9 12.33 -6.68 -48.68
C PHE A 9 12.70 -5.43 -47.84
N LEU A 10 12.20 -4.28 -48.29
CA LEU A 10 11.79 -3.18 -47.42
C LEU A 10 10.53 -3.62 -46.66
N ALA A 11 10.71 -4.16 -45.46
CA ALA A 11 9.64 -4.31 -44.48
C ALA A 11 9.94 -3.44 -43.26
N THR A 12 9.91 -2.12 -43.46
CA THR A 12 9.70 -1.18 -42.35
C THR A 12 8.26 -1.39 -41.89
N GLY A 13 8.08 -2.31 -40.93
CA GLY A 13 6.80 -2.50 -40.27
C GLY A 13 6.39 -1.19 -39.61
N CYS A 14 5.35 -0.54 -40.16
CA CYS A 14 4.61 0.50 -39.47
C CYS A 14 4.09 -0.06 -38.15
N ASN A 15 4.76 0.25 -37.05
CA ASN A 15 4.14 0.17 -35.73
C ASN A 15 2.96 1.15 -35.76
N LYS A 16 1.75 0.64 -36.00
CA LYS A 16 0.54 1.35 -35.61
C LYS A 16 0.66 1.56 -34.11
N VAL A 17 1.04 2.77 -33.70
CA VAL A 17 0.97 3.22 -32.31
C VAL A 17 -0.47 3.01 -31.89
N ARG A 18 -0.71 1.93 -31.14
CA ARG A 18 -2.02 1.59 -30.63
C ARG A 18 -2.31 2.65 -29.59
N GLN A 19 -3.15 3.63 -29.94
CA GLN A 19 -3.56 4.65 -28.99
C GLN A 19 -4.26 3.95 -27.82
N THR A 20 -3.80 4.25 -26.62
CA THR A 20 -4.40 3.75 -25.38
C THR A 20 -5.85 4.20 -25.29
N ASN A 21 -6.74 3.28 -24.92
CA ASN A 21 -8.15 3.59 -24.80
C ASN A 21 -8.44 4.29 -23.45
N MET A 22 -8.55 5.61 -23.47
CA MET A 22 -8.88 6.44 -22.31
C MET A 22 -10.39 6.56 -22.05
N SER A 23 -11.25 6.09 -22.96
CA SER A 23 -12.71 6.16 -22.83
C SER A 23 -13.26 5.61 -21.51
N PRO A 24 -12.66 4.57 -20.87
CA PRO A 24 -13.10 4.12 -19.56
C PRO A 24 -12.93 5.16 -18.44
N LEU A 25 -11.90 6.01 -18.50
CA LEU A 25 -11.66 7.07 -17.52
C LEU A 25 -12.58 8.27 -17.76
N ASP A 26 -12.79 8.63 -19.02
CA ASP A 26 -13.77 9.65 -19.43
C ASP A 26 -15.19 9.25 -18.98
N ALA A 27 -15.59 8.00 -19.23
CA ALA A 27 -16.86 7.45 -18.75
C ALA A 27 -16.99 7.40 -17.21
N ALA A 28 -15.86 7.42 -16.48
CA ALA A 28 -15.83 7.53 -15.03
C ALA A 28 -15.92 8.99 -14.53
N GLY A 29 -16.01 9.97 -15.44
CA GLY A 29 -16.16 11.38 -15.12
C GLY A 29 -14.85 12.12 -14.87
N MET A 30 -13.71 11.58 -15.33
CA MET A 30 -12.41 12.26 -15.25
C MET A 30 -12.39 13.47 -16.18
N HIS A 31 -11.92 14.62 -15.69
CA HIS A 31 -11.87 15.85 -16.49
C HIS A 31 -10.86 15.72 -17.64
N PRO A 32 -11.11 16.42 -18.78
CA PRO A 32 -10.22 16.42 -19.93
C PRO A 32 -8.77 16.76 -19.60
N ASP A 33 -8.54 17.73 -18.70
CA ASP A 33 -7.20 18.17 -18.30
C ASP A 33 -6.39 17.04 -17.65
N SER A 34 -7.03 16.18 -16.86
CA SER A 34 -6.35 15.03 -16.24
C SER A 34 -6.14 13.90 -17.24
N LEU A 35 -7.08 13.70 -18.18
CA LEU A 35 -6.90 12.76 -19.28
C LEU A 35 -5.71 13.15 -20.17
N GLU A 36 -5.55 14.44 -20.45
CA GLU A 36 -4.39 14.98 -21.17
C GLU A 36 -3.09 14.71 -20.42
N GLN A 37 -3.04 15.01 -19.11
CA GLN A 37 -1.87 14.70 -18.27
C GLN A 37 -1.54 13.20 -18.26
N LEU A 38 -2.54 12.33 -18.11
CA LEU A 38 -2.34 10.87 -18.18
C LEU A 38 -1.84 10.42 -19.56
N HIS A 39 -2.28 11.09 -20.63
CA HIS A 39 -1.79 10.82 -21.97
C HIS A 39 -0.31 11.21 -22.14
N GLU A 40 0.12 12.34 -21.56
CA GLU A 40 1.53 12.75 -21.53
C GLU A 40 2.43 11.73 -20.81
N TYR A 41 1.89 11.04 -19.80
CA TYR A 41 2.59 9.95 -19.12
C TYR A 41 2.63 8.63 -19.93
N HIS A 42 2.14 8.59 -21.16
CA HIS A 42 2.12 7.38 -22.00
C HIS A 42 1.50 6.18 -21.26
N VAL A 43 0.38 6.40 -20.57
CA VAL A 43 -0.38 5.35 -19.87
C VAL A 43 -0.84 4.30 -20.88
N ASN A 44 -0.80 3.02 -20.51
CA ASN A 44 -1.31 1.91 -21.31
C ASN A 44 -2.66 1.38 -20.80
N ASP A 45 -3.32 0.51 -21.56
CA ASP A 45 -4.66 0.00 -21.23
C ASP A 45 -4.73 -0.72 -19.86
N SER A 46 -3.65 -1.38 -19.43
CA SER A 46 -3.60 -2.02 -18.11
C SER A 46 -3.52 -1.00 -16.97
N GLU A 47 -2.76 0.08 -17.18
CA GLU A 47 -2.66 1.17 -16.22
C GLU A 47 -3.99 1.94 -16.13
N VAL A 48 -4.71 2.10 -17.25
CA VAL A 48 -6.08 2.65 -17.24
C VAL A 48 -6.99 1.87 -16.28
N GLN A 49 -6.91 0.53 -16.28
CA GLN A 49 -7.69 -0.28 -15.34
C GLN A 49 -7.26 -0.05 -13.89
N GLN A 50 -5.96 0.06 -13.63
CA GLN A 50 -5.44 0.30 -12.28
C GLN A 50 -5.83 1.69 -11.75
N ILE A 51 -5.83 2.70 -12.61
CA ILE A 51 -6.32 4.05 -12.30
C ILE A 51 -7.82 4.01 -11.96
N LEU A 52 -8.61 3.26 -12.74
CA LEU A 52 -10.04 3.08 -12.45
C LEU A 52 -10.28 2.41 -11.10
N ILE A 53 -9.49 1.38 -10.74
CA ILE A 53 -9.59 0.70 -9.46
C ILE A 53 -9.30 1.69 -8.32
N ALA A 54 -8.20 2.45 -8.42
CA ALA A 54 -7.85 3.47 -7.43
C ALA A 54 -8.91 4.57 -7.30
N GLY A 55 -9.41 5.10 -8.42
CA GLY A 55 -10.45 6.14 -8.42
C GLY A 55 -11.77 5.66 -7.83
N ARG A 56 -12.22 4.44 -8.16
CA ARG A 56 -13.44 3.83 -7.58
C ARG A 56 -13.32 3.57 -6.08
N ALA A 57 -12.12 3.32 -5.60
CA ALA A 57 -11.86 3.17 -4.16
C ALA A 57 -11.88 4.50 -3.40
N GLY A 58 -11.92 5.64 -4.11
CA GLY A 58 -12.04 6.97 -3.52
C GLY A 58 -10.82 7.86 -3.65
N ILE A 59 -9.81 7.49 -4.46
CA ILE A 59 -8.73 8.42 -4.82
C ILE A 59 -9.29 9.55 -5.67
N SER A 60 -8.91 10.79 -5.33
CA SER A 60 -9.26 11.96 -6.13
C SER A 60 -8.65 11.90 -7.54
N GLU A 61 -9.24 12.60 -8.49
CA GLU A 61 -8.74 12.66 -9.85
C GLU A 61 -7.26 13.12 -9.93
N GLN A 62 -6.93 14.17 -9.19
CA GLN A 62 -5.55 14.66 -9.06
C GLN A 62 -4.65 13.63 -8.38
N GLY A 63 -5.18 12.87 -7.42
CA GLY A 63 -4.50 11.73 -6.82
C GLY A 63 -4.17 10.65 -7.85
N CYS A 64 -5.12 10.29 -8.72
CA CYS A 64 -4.90 9.32 -9.80
C CYS A 64 -3.77 9.74 -10.75
N VAL A 65 -3.75 11.01 -11.17
CA VAL A 65 -2.65 11.54 -11.98
C VAL A 65 -1.33 11.47 -11.21
N LYS A 66 -1.34 11.83 -9.92
CA LYS A 66 -0.16 11.80 -9.06
C LYS A 66 0.40 10.40 -8.85
N LEU A 67 -0.45 9.37 -8.74
CA LEU A 67 0.00 7.97 -8.66
C LEU A 67 0.81 7.58 -9.90
N VAL A 68 0.29 7.93 -11.08
CA VAL A 68 0.95 7.66 -12.35
C VAL A 68 2.25 8.46 -12.48
N SER A 69 2.23 9.75 -12.12
CA SER A 69 3.43 10.59 -12.21
C SER A 69 4.55 10.08 -11.30
N ILE A 70 4.23 9.63 -10.09
CA ILE A 70 5.22 9.03 -9.18
C ILE A 70 5.75 7.70 -9.76
N ALA A 71 4.88 6.81 -10.24
CA ALA A 71 5.33 5.56 -10.88
C ALA A 71 6.27 5.84 -12.07
N ARG A 72 5.94 6.86 -12.88
CA ARG A 72 6.76 7.30 -14.01
C ARG A 72 8.09 7.89 -13.61
N SER A 73 8.14 8.70 -12.55
CA SER A 73 9.40 9.23 -12.00
C SER A 73 10.36 8.11 -11.55
N ARG A 74 9.82 6.92 -11.25
CA ARG A 74 10.58 5.72 -10.87
C ARG A 74 10.82 4.77 -12.04
N HIS A 75 10.50 5.17 -13.27
CA HIS A 75 10.58 4.35 -14.48
C HIS A 75 9.77 3.05 -14.39
N ARG A 76 8.63 3.08 -13.68
CA ARG A 76 7.71 1.93 -13.54
C ARG A 76 6.36 2.24 -14.15
N VAL A 77 5.62 1.16 -14.45
CA VAL A 77 4.20 1.23 -14.76
C VAL A 77 3.37 1.24 -13.48
N PHE A 78 2.29 2.01 -13.48
CA PHE A 78 1.39 2.03 -12.35
C PHE A 78 0.54 0.75 -12.34
N ALA A 79 0.89 -0.17 -11.45
CA ALA A 79 0.26 -1.49 -11.33
C ALA A 79 -0.37 -1.73 -9.95
N GLU A 80 -0.50 -0.69 -9.14
CA GLU A 80 -0.73 -0.81 -7.69
C GLU A 80 -2.14 -0.36 -7.27
N GLY A 81 -3.10 -0.36 -8.20
CA GLY A 81 -4.49 0.06 -7.97
C GLY A 81 -5.19 -0.78 -6.90
N ASP A 82 -5.00 -2.10 -6.91
CA ASP A 82 -5.57 -3.01 -5.89
C ASP A 82 -5.01 -2.74 -4.49
N ALA A 83 -3.71 -2.44 -4.38
CA ALA A 83 -3.08 -2.10 -3.12
C ALA A 83 -3.60 -0.77 -2.57
N VAL A 84 -3.75 0.25 -3.43
CA VAL A 84 -4.39 1.53 -3.09
C VAL A 84 -5.84 1.30 -2.63
N ALA A 85 -6.61 0.50 -3.35
CA ALA A 85 -7.98 0.20 -3.02
C ALA A 85 -8.12 -0.53 -1.68
N GLY A 86 -7.22 -1.48 -1.39
CA GLY A 86 -7.17 -2.16 -0.10
C GLY A 86 -6.91 -1.21 1.07
N LEU A 87 -5.97 -0.28 0.93
CA LEU A 87 -5.65 0.70 1.97
C LEU A 87 -6.80 1.66 2.24
N LEU A 88 -7.42 2.21 1.19
CA LEU A 88 -8.60 3.06 1.33
C LEU A 88 -9.79 2.29 1.92
N GLY A 89 -10.00 1.05 1.48
CA GLY A 89 -11.04 0.15 2.00
C GLY A 89 -10.84 -0.20 3.48
N ALA A 90 -9.59 -0.25 3.95
CA ALA A 90 -9.24 -0.38 5.37
C ALA A 90 -9.39 0.95 6.15
N GLY A 91 -9.87 2.01 5.52
CA GLY A 91 -10.13 3.31 6.13
C GLY A 91 -8.89 4.19 6.27
N MET A 92 -7.84 3.95 5.48
CA MET A 92 -6.69 4.85 5.39
C MET A 92 -7.03 6.08 4.55
N LYS A 93 -6.50 7.25 4.91
CA LYS A 93 -6.79 8.50 4.16
C LYS A 93 -5.96 8.57 2.88
N GLU A 94 -6.48 9.22 1.84
CA GLU A 94 -5.76 9.45 0.57
C GLU A 94 -4.37 10.07 0.79
N ASN A 95 -4.26 11.10 1.63
CA ASN A 95 -2.96 11.74 1.92
C ASN A 95 -1.94 10.74 2.51
N SER A 96 -2.39 9.86 3.39
CA SER A 96 -1.54 8.82 3.98
C SER A 96 -1.14 7.79 2.92
N VAL A 97 -2.07 7.39 2.03
CA VAL A 97 -1.75 6.50 0.90
C VAL A 97 -0.72 7.15 -0.02
N MET A 98 -0.88 8.44 -0.34
CA MET A 98 0.09 9.19 -1.15
C MET A 98 1.46 9.28 -0.49
N GLU A 99 1.52 9.32 0.84
CA GLU A 99 2.79 9.24 1.57
C GLU A 99 3.44 7.85 1.42
N LEU A 100 2.68 6.76 1.56
CA LEU A 100 3.21 5.41 1.30
C LEU A 100 3.73 5.24 -0.13
N VAL A 101 3.01 5.80 -1.11
CA VAL A 101 3.45 5.86 -2.50
C VAL A 101 4.77 6.62 -2.57
N GLY A 102 4.86 7.81 -1.95
CA GLY A 102 6.07 8.63 -1.88
C GLY A 102 7.29 7.91 -1.27
N LEU A 103 7.06 7.04 -0.28
CA LEU A 103 8.10 6.24 0.39
C LEU A 103 8.50 4.96 -0.38
N ASP A 104 7.89 4.69 -1.54
CA ASP A 104 8.02 3.42 -2.30
C ASP A 104 7.66 2.18 -1.45
N GLN A 105 6.75 2.36 -0.49
CA GLN A 105 6.33 1.29 0.43
C GLN A 105 5.03 0.61 0.01
N LEU A 106 4.34 1.09 -1.02
CA LEU A 106 3.03 0.56 -1.35
C LEU A 106 3.07 -0.94 -1.75
N ASN A 107 3.98 -1.34 -2.63
CA ASN A 107 4.13 -2.75 -3.00
C ASN A 107 4.64 -3.66 -1.85
N PRO A 108 5.76 -3.36 -1.16
CA PRO A 108 6.29 -4.26 -0.12
C PRO A 108 5.47 -4.27 1.18
N PHE A 109 4.67 -3.24 1.46
CA PHE A 109 4.05 -3.05 2.78
C PHE A 109 2.52 -2.94 2.75
N ALA A 110 1.85 -2.78 1.60
CA ALA A 110 0.40 -2.57 1.59
C ALA A 110 -0.40 -3.66 2.31
N GLY A 111 -0.05 -4.94 2.14
CA GLY A 111 -0.78 -6.03 2.81
C GLY A 111 -0.70 -5.94 4.35
N GLU A 112 0.48 -5.63 4.88
CA GLU A 112 0.68 -5.44 6.32
C GLU A 112 0.03 -4.14 6.80
N ALA A 113 0.14 -3.04 6.05
CA ALA A 113 -0.53 -1.78 6.35
C ALA A 113 -2.05 -1.92 6.42
N VAL A 114 -2.66 -2.70 5.50
CA VAL A 114 -4.09 -3.06 5.55
C VAL A 114 -4.40 -3.84 6.83
N ALA A 115 -3.61 -4.86 7.17
CA ALA A 115 -3.82 -5.64 8.39
C ALA A 115 -3.69 -4.77 9.65
N MET A 116 -2.72 -3.86 9.69
CA MET A 116 -2.53 -2.90 10.78
C MET A 116 -3.74 -1.99 10.95
N ARG A 117 -4.27 -1.42 9.85
CA ARG A 117 -5.48 -0.58 9.89
C ARG A 117 -6.69 -1.35 10.39
N LEU A 118 -6.88 -2.59 9.91
CA LEU A 118 -7.97 -3.47 10.37
C LEU A 118 -7.82 -3.89 11.83
N ALA A 119 -6.60 -3.98 12.35
CA ALA A 119 -6.30 -4.17 13.78
C ALA A 119 -6.50 -2.89 14.62
N GLY A 120 -6.92 -1.78 14.00
CA GLY A 120 -7.23 -0.52 14.67
C GLY A 120 -6.02 0.36 14.97
N LEU A 121 -4.87 0.09 14.35
CA LEU A 121 -3.71 1.00 14.35
C LEU A 121 -4.01 2.20 13.45
N SER A 122 -3.67 3.42 13.90
CA SER A 122 -3.92 4.65 13.12
C SER A 122 -3.02 4.77 11.89
N ASP A 123 -3.41 5.62 10.94
CA ASP A 123 -2.58 6.00 9.80
C ASP A 123 -1.17 6.44 10.25
N ASP A 124 -1.07 7.23 11.33
CA ASP A 124 0.23 7.70 11.84
C ASP A 124 1.15 6.56 12.25
N VAL A 125 0.62 5.53 12.93
CA VAL A 125 1.41 4.34 13.30
C VAL A 125 1.86 3.57 12.06
N VAL A 126 0.98 3.42 11.07
CA VAL A 126 1.30 2.75 9.80
C VAL A 126 2.38 3.52 9.03
N LEU A 127 2.26 4.84 8.94
CA LEU A 127 3.22 5.70 8.25
C LEU A 127 4.57 5.73 8.96
N ASP A 128 4.59 5.70 10.29
CA ASP A 128 5.83 5.68 11.05
C ASP A 128 6.62 4.39 10.79
N VAL A 129 5.92 3.24 10.79
CA VAL A 129 6.51 1.95 10.36
C VAL A 129 7.03 2.03 8.92
N ALA A 130 6.26 2.60 8.01
CA ALA A 130 6.66 2.76 6.61
C ALA A 130 7.92 3.63 6.46
N ARG A 131 8.05 4.70 7.25
CA ARG A 131 9.22 5.59 7.26
C ARG A 131 10.47 4.86 7.77
N HIS A 132 10.37 4.11 8.86
CA HIS A 132 11.49 3.29 9.34
C HIS A 132 11.92 2.26 8.29
N ARG A 133 10.96 1.56 7.67
CA ARG A 133 11.25 0.59 6.58
C ARG A 133 11.92 1.23 5.38
N ALA A 134 11.44 2.38 4.94
CA ALA A 134 12.02 3.12 3.83
C ALA A 134 13.48 3.55 4.10
N LYS A 135 13.84 3.78 5.37
CA LYS A 135 15.21 4.05 5.81
C LYS A 135 16.06 2.80 6.05
N GLY A 136 15.47 1.61 6.00
CA GLY A 136 16.14 0.36 6.37
C GLY A 136 16.40 0.22 7.87
N GLU A 137 15.67 0.96 8.71
CA GLU A 137 15.79 0.91 10.16
C GLU A 137 14.99 -0.29 10.71
N PRO A 138 15.47 -0.93 11.78
CA PRO A 138 14.72 -1.98 12.46
C PRO A 138 13.45 -1.40 13.06
N VAL A 139 12.32 -2.07 12.83
CA VAL A 139 11.01 -1.65 13.32
C VAL A 139 10.18 -2.86 13.71
N LEU A 140 9.33 -2.72 14.72
CA LEU A 140 8.39 -3.77 15.10
C LEU A 140 7.47 -4.13 13.93
N ALA A 141 7.20 -5.42 13.78
CA ALA A 141 6.19 -5.91 12.85
C ALA A 141 4.80 -5.39 13.25
N GLY A 142 3.93 -5.14 12.27
CA GLY A 142 2.57 -4.67 12.47
C GLY A 142 1.74 -5.57 13.39
N ALA A 143 1.98 -6.89 13.35
CA ALA A 143 1.34 -7.84 14.26
C ALA A 143 1.70 -7.57 15.74
N ARG A 144 2.96 -7.23 16.03
CA ARG A 144 3.38 -6.91 17.40
C ARG A 144 2.84 -5.56 17.87
N LEU A 145 2.72 -4.59 16.97
CA LEU A 145 2.06 -3.32 17.28
C LEU A 145 0.57 -3.51 17.58
N ALA A 146 -0.11 -4.42 16.87
CA ALA A 146 -1.48 -4.80 17.17
C ALA A 146 -1.60 -5.47 18.54
N GLU A 147 -0.69 -6.38 18.89
CA GLU A 147 -0.65 -6.99 20.24
C GLU A 147 -0.41 -5.94 21.34
N LEU A 148 0.46 -4.96 21.12
CA LEU A 148 0.67 -3.85 22.06
C LEU A 148 -0.59 -2.99 22.22
N ARG A 149 -1.30 -2.71 21.13
CA ARG A 149 -2.59 -2.03 21.17
C ARG A 149 -3.61 -2.80 21.99
N ASP A 150 -3.72 -4.10 21.77
CA ASP A 150 -4.62 -4.98 22.51
C ASP A 150 -4.21 -5.08 23.99
N ALA A 151 -2.91 -4.94 24.29
CA ALA A 151 -2.37 -4.79 25.65
C ALA A 151 -2.64 -3.40 26.27
N GLY A 152 -3.39 -2.53 25.61
CA GLY A 152 -3.85 -1.24 26.12
C GLY A 152 -3.00 -0.03 25.71
N TYR A 153 -2.02 -0.20 24.81
CA TYR A 153 -1.29 0.95 24.27
C TYR A 153 -2.19 1.75 23.32
N SER A 154 -2.27 3.06 23.54
CA SER A 154 -2.89 3.97 22.58
C SER A 154 -2.02 4.18 21.34
N ASN A 155 -2.62 4.58 20.22
CA ASN A 155 -1.88 4.90 18.99
C ASN A 155 -0.78 5.95 19.21
N ALA A 156 -1.03 6.96 20.06
CA ALA A 156 -0.03 7.97 20.40
C ALA A 156 1.16 7.39 21.17
N GLN A 157 0.91 6.42 22.07
CA GLN A 157 1.98 5.70 22.74
C GLN A 157 2.76 4.81 21.78
N LEU A 158 2.08 4.14 20.84
CA LEU A 158 2.74 3.30 19.84
C LEU A 158 3.71 4.11 18.96
N VAL A 159 3.30 5.30 18.48
CA VAL A 159 4.21 6.22 17.77
C VAL A 159 5.39 6.60 18.65
N ALA A 160 5.15 6.99 19.90
CA ALA A 160 6.23 7.37 20.82
C ALA A 160 7.20 6.21 21.15
N GLU A 161 6.74 4.97 21.15
CA GLU A 161 7.61 3.79 21.33
C GLU A 161 8.40 3.45 20.06
N LEU A 162 7.80 3.63 18.87
CA LEU A 162 8.49 3.47 17.58
C LEU A 162 9.61 4.50 17.43
N ASP A 163 9.34 5.78 17.72
CA ASP A 163 10.35 6.86 17.74
C ASP A 163 11.55 6.55 18.66
N ARG A 164 11.31 5.82 19.75
CA ARG A 164 12.35 5.42 20.71
C ARG A 164 13.10 4.15 20.30
N GLY A 165 12.64 3.46 19.26
CA GLY A 165 13.21 2.19 18.82
C GLY A 165 12.91 1.04 19.79
N ILE A 166 11.64 0.86 20.16
CA ILE A 166 11.22 -0.28 20.99
C ILE A 166 11.66 -1.62 20.38
N THR A 167 12.27 -2.46 21.21
CA THR A 167 12.74 -3.79 20.81
C THR A 167 11.65 -4.85 20.98
N ASP A 168 11.74 -5.95 20.24
CA ASP A 168 10.83 -7.11 20.39
C ASP A 168 10.73 -7.58 21.85
N LYS A 169 11.87 -7.61 22.55
CA LYS A 169 11.92 -8.01 23.97
C LYS A 169 11.11 -7.06 24.86
N GLN A 170 11.23 -5.75 24.65
CA GLN A 170 10.47 -4.76 25.42
C GLN A 170 8.97 -4.86 25.12
N ALA A 171 8.60 -5.15 23.86
CA ALA A 171 7.22 -5.40 23.48
C ALA A 171 6.67 -6.67 24.18
N ASP A 172 7.41 -7.77 24.15
CA ASP A 172 7.03 -9.03 24.81
C ASP A 172 6.83 -8.83 26.32
N GLU A 173 7.72 -8.08 26.99
CA GLU A 173 7.59 -7.76 28.41
C GLU A 173 6.33 -6.93 28.70
N ALA A 174 5.98 -5.98 27.83
CA ALA A 174 4.77 -5.18 27.97
C ALA A 174 3.49 -6.02 27.81
N ILE A 175 3.46 -6.87 26.79
CA ILE A 175 2.34 -7.79 26.51
C ILE A 175 2.18 -8.80 27.65
N ALA A 176 3.28 -9.38 28.13
CA ALA A 176 3.27 -10.34 29.24
C ALA A 176 2.73 -9.71 30.53
N ARG A 177 3.13 -8.46 30.84
CA ARG A 177 2.58 -7.72 31.99
C ARG A 177 1.06 -7.53 31.87
N HIS A 178 0.57 -7.14 30.70
CA HIS A 178 -0.87 -7.02 30.47
C HIS A 178 -1.61 -8.35 30.64
N ASN A 179 -1.11 -9.41 30.01
CA ASN A 179 -1.71 -10.74 30.09
C ASN A 179 -1.72 -11.29 31.52
N TYR A 180 -0.72 -10.99 32.34
CA TYR A 180 -0.73 -11.34 33.76
C TYR A 180 -1.82 -10.58 34.53
N LEU A 181 -2.01 -9.29 34.25
CA LEU A 181 -3.03 -8.47 34.91
C LEU A 181 -4.46 -8.89 34.53
N VAL A 182 -4.69 -9.25 33.26
CA VAL A 182 -6.00 -9.68 32.75
C VAL A 182 -6.27 -11.16 33.07
N GLY A 183 -5.25 -12.02 32.96
CA GLY A 183 -5.33 -13.47 33.17
C GLY A 183 -5.13 -13.94 34.62
N GLY A 184 -4.70 -13.05 35.53
CA GLY A 184 -4.43 -13.35 36.94
C GLY A 184 -5.65 -13.80 37.77
N HIS A 185 -6.84 -13.86 37.16
CA HIS A 185 -8.06 -14.40 37.75
C HIS A 185 -8.51 -15.76 37.15
N ALA A 186 -7.68 -16.41 36.32
CA ALA A 186 -8.01 -17.74 35.80
C ALA A 186 -8.02 -18.80 36.93
N PHE A 187 -9.21 -19.38 37.15
CA PHE A 187 -9.57 -20.35 38.19
C PHE A 187 -8.46 -21.38 38.54
N VAL A 188 -7.96 -21.32 39.78
CA VAL A 188 -7.29 -22.45 40.42
C VAL A 188 -8.36 -23.50 40.73
N ARG A 189 -8.42 -24.60 39.97
CA ARG A 189 -9.22 -25.77 40.35
C ARG A 189 -8.65 -26.32 41.67
N GLN A 190 -9.33 -26.05 42.79
CA GLN A 190 -9.11 -26.80 44.03
C GLN A 190 -9.35 -28.28 43.73
N ARG A 191 -8.27 -29.06 43.64
CA ARG A 191 -8.32 -30.51 43.52
C ARG A 191 -8.92 -31.04 44.82
N GLY A 192 -10.19 -31.42 44.78
CA GLY A 192 -10.91 -31.99 45.92
C GLY A 192 -10.11 -33.13 46.56
N ARG A 193 -9.81 -32.96 47.84
CA ARG A 193 -9.15 -33.95 48.69
C ARG A 193 -10.08 -35.16 48.83
N ARG A 194 -9.78 -36.26 48.13
CA ARG A 194 -10.41 -37.56 48.41
C ARG A 194 -9.99 -37.99 49.82
N ARG A 195 -10.98 -38.11 50.72
CA ARG A 195 -10.88 -38.92 51.93
C ARG A 195 -11.18 -40.37 51.56
#